data_AF-A0A972AWT7-F1
#
_entry.id   AF-A0A972AWT7-F1
#
_cell.length_a   1.000
_cell.length_b   1.000
_cell.length_c   1.000
_cell.angle_alpha   90.00
_cell.angle_beta   90.00
_cell.angle_gamma   90.00
#
_symmetry.space_group_name_H-M   'P 1'
#
loop_
_entity.id
_entity.type
_entity.pdbx_description
1 polymer ?
#
loop_
_entity_poly.entity_id
_entity_poly.type
_entity_poly.pdbx_seq_one_letter_code
_entity_poly.pdbx_strand_id
1 'polypeptide(L)'
;MDWLPFPLCSFGILVAGVYGLWPNELLFQSLFWVFMPGAMMAIISPNWTNWPKENILTTVGFLIHAGLMAMPIGEMARGHKPSVKWWPKLAAFLAILGGAIFSLNKALNANFMYLMEPSKGSILEVLAEKAGSHFNYLVGMGAIVLIMWCILASILYTVNVVQERIREHRHS
;
A
#
# COMPACT_ATOMS: atom_id res chain seq x y z
N MET A 1 -7.32 -19.37 10.39
CA MET A 1 -7.87 -19.66 9.05
C MET A 1 -7.18 -18.70 8.09
N ASP A 2 -5.91 -18.95 7.76
CA ASP A 2 -5.02 -17.89 7.25
C ASP A 2 -4.76 -18.04 5.74
N TRP A 3 -5.56 -18.87 5.07
CA TRP A 3 -5.38 -19.29 3.67
C TRP A 3 -6.31 -18.57 2.69
N LEU A 4 -7.19 -17.67 3.16
CA LEU A 4 -8.03 -16.87 2.26
C LEU A 4 -7.24 -15.70 1.65
N PRO A 5 -7.43 -15.39 0.36
CA PRO A 5 -6.63 -14.43 -0.41
C PRO A 5 -7.04 -12.96 -0.16
N PHE A 6 -7.39 -12.61 1.08
CA PHE A 6 -7.78 -11.25 1.44
C PHE A 6 -6.69 -10.32 2.00
N PRO A 7 -5.36 -10.58 1.91
CA PRO A 7 -4.41 -9.54 2.22
C PRO A 7 -4.49 -8.44 1.16
N LEU A 8 -4.22 -7.19 1.57
CA LEU A 8 -4.28 -6.02 0.69
C LEU A 8 -3.42 -6.20 -0.58
N CYS A 9 -2.31 -6.94 -0.49
CA CYS A 9 -1.46 -7.25 -1.63
C CYS A 9 -2.17 -8.11 -2.69
N SER A 10 -3.05 -9.05 -2.31
CA SER A 10 -3.83 -9.85 -3.26
C SER A 10 -4.78 -8.98 -4.08
N PHE A 11 -5.44 -8.00 -3.44
CA PHE A 11 -6.20 -6.98 -4.15
C PHE A 11 -5.31 -6.16 -5.09
N GLY A 12 -4.11 -5.80 -4.64
CA GLY A 12 -3.13 -5.09 -5.45
C GLY A 12 -2.73 -5.85 -6.71
N ILE A 13 -2.50 -7.16 -6.61
CA ILE A 13 -2.16 -8.02 -7.75
C ILE A 13 -3.31 -8.05 -8.76
N LEU A 14 -4.56 -8.17 -8.29
CA LEU A 14 -5.73 -8.13 -9.17
C LEU A 14 -5.84 -6.78 -9.87
N VAL A 15 -5.70 -5.68 -9.13
CA VAL A 15 -5.72 -4.33 -9.70
C VAL A 15 -4.59 -4.14 -10.71
N ALA A 16 -3.39 -4.65 -10.43
CA ALA A 16 -2.24 -4.62 -11.33
C ALA A 16 -2.50 -5.42 -12.61
N GLY A 17 -3.09 -6.62 -12.51
CA GLY A 17 -3.47 -7.44 -13.66
C GLY A 17 -4.54 -6.77 -14.52
N VAL A 18 -5.59 -6.23 -13.91
CA VAL A 18 -6.64 -5.48 -14.63
C VAL A 18 -6.04 -4.23 -15.29
N TYR A 19 -5.14 -3.51 -14.61
CA TYR A 19 -4.47 -2.35 -15.19
C TYR A 19 -3.62 -2.72 -16.42
N GLY A 20 -2.92 -3.85 -16.38
CA GLY A 20 -2.12 -4.33 -17.51
C GLY A 20 -2.96 -4.66 -18.75
N LEU A 21 -4.23 -5.05 -18.58
CA LEU A 21 -5.16 -5.34 -19.68
C LEU A 21 -5.94 -4.10 -20.12
N TRP A 22 -6.37 -3.27 -19.17
CA TRP A 22 -7.22 -2.09 -19.38
C TRP A 22 -6.69 -0.90 -18.58
N PRO A 23 -5.62 -0.25 -19.06
CA PRO A 23 -4.99 0.84 -18.33
C PRO A 23 -5.97 2.02 -18.21
N ASN A 24 -6.15 2.50 -16.98
CA ASN A 24 -6.93 3.70 -16.72
C ASN A 24 -6.42 4.42 -15.47
N GLU A 25 -6.84 5.68 -15.35
CA GLU A 25 -6.37 6.60 -14.32
C GLU A 25 -6.74 6.13 -12.90
N LEU A 26 -7.94 5.58 -12.69
CA LEU A 26 -8.36 5.11 -11.37
C LEU A 26 -7.46 3.95 -10.89
N LEU A 27 -7.18 2.98 -11.76
CA LEU A 27 -6.35 1.84 -11.42
C LEU A 27 -4.90 2.27 -11.17
N PHE A 28 -4.33 3.13 -12.02
CA PHE A 28 -2.99 3.68 -11.81
C PHE A 28 -2.87 4.41 -10.47
N GLN A 29 -3.82 5.30 -10.15
CA GLN A 29 -3.82 6.06 -8.91
C GLN A 29 -4.05 5.14 -7.70
N SER A 30 -4.81 4.06 -7.85
CA SER A 30 -4.97 3.05 -6.79
C SER A 30 -3.66 2.26 -6.58
N LEU A 31 -2.98 1.86 -7.65
CA LEU A 31 -1.66 1.22 -7.57
C LEU A 31 -0.65 2.12 -6.87
N PHE A 32 -0.59 3.41 -7.24
CA PHE A 32 0.36 4.35 -6.68
C PHE A 32 0.04 4.76 -5.23
N TRP A 33 -1.19 5.18 -4.93
CA TRP A 33 -1.51 5.71 -3.59
C TRP A 33 -1.94 4.64 -2.59
N VAL A 34 -2.53 3.52 -3.02
CA VAL A 34 -3.02 2.52 -2.07
C VAL A 34 -2.06 1.34 -1.97
N PHE A 35 -1.79 0.67 -3.10
CA PHE A 35 -1.09 -0.61 -3.07
C PHE A 35 0.43 -0.46 -2.92
N MET A 36 1.03 0.58 -3.50
CA MET A 36 2.47 0.83 -3.33
C MET A 36 2.86 1.15 -1.88
N PRO A 37 2.17 2.04 -1.12
CA PRO A 37 2.41 2.18 0.32
C PRO A 37 2.25 0.89 1.10
N GLY A 38 1.19 0.12 0.83
CA GLY A 38 0.98 -1.18 1.46
C GLY A 38 2.15 -2.14 1.19
N ALA A 39 2.64 -2.18 -0.04
CA ALA A 39 3.79 -2.99 -0.43
C ALA A 39 5.09 -2.54 0.22
N MET A 40 5.33 -1.22 0.31
CA MET A 40 6.48 -0.66 1.03
C MET A 40 6.46 -1.06 2.50
N MET A 41 5.32 -0.94 3.17
CA MET A 41 5.17 -1.32 4.57
C MET A 41 5.40 -2.82 4.79
N ALA A 42 4.95 -3.65 3.84
CA ALA A 42 5.15 -5.10 3.90
C ALA A 42 6.63 -5.49 3.68
N ILE A 43 7.40 -4.74 2.90
CA ILE A 43 8.85 -4.95 2.74
C ILE A 43 9.63 -4.44 3.96
N ILE A 44 9.22 -3.31 4.55
CA ILE A 44 9.85 -2.74 5.76
C ILE A 44 9.58 -3.64 6.98
N SER A 45 8.38 -4.21 7.06
CA SER A 45 7.92 -5.01 8.18
C SER A 45 7.38 -6.37 7.71
N PRO A 46 8.25 -7.24 7.15
CA PRO A 46 7.82 -8.48 6.53
C PRO A 46 7.50 -9.53 7.60
N ASN A 47 6.24 -9.92 7.67
CA ASN A 47 5.78 -10.90 8.65
C ASN A 47 5.91 -12.37 8.19
N TRP A 48 6.34 -12.59 6.94
CA TRP A 48 6.65 -13.91 6.38
C TRP A 48 8.11 -14.34 6.60
N THR A 49 8.90 -13.56 7.36
CA THR A 49 10.30 -13.87 7.68
C THR A 49 10.49 -14.98 8.71
N ASN A 50 9.40 -15.46 9.31
CA ASN A 50 9.41 -16.64 10.19
C ASN A 50 9.80 -17.93 9.43
N TRP A 51 9.83 -17.90 8.10
CA TRP A 51 10.31 -18.98 7.25
C TRP A 51 11.78 -18.76 6.87
N PRO A 52 12.58 -19.82 6.68
CA PRO A 52 13.97 -19.71 6.25
C PRO A 52 14.12 -18.79 5.03
N LYS A 53 15.22 -18.04 4.92
CA LYS A 53 15.46 -17.10 3.79
C LYS A 53 15.47 -17.79 2.43
N GLU A 54 15.84 -19.07 2.41
CA GLU A 54 15.85 -19.96 1.23
C GLU A 54 14.46 -20.48 0.85
N ASN A 55 13.43 -20.18 1.66
CA ASN A 55 12.06 -20.57 1.35
C ASN A 55 11.55 -19.77 0.15
N ILE A 56 11.12 -20.49 -0.88
CA ILE A 56 10.54 -19.90 -2.10
C ILE A 56 9.38 -18.97 -1.82
N LEU A 57 8.58 -19.23 -0.78
CA LEU A 57 7.46 -18.37 -0.37
C LEU A 57 7.95 -17.02 0.18
N THR A 58 9.09 -17.00 0.87
CA THR A 58 9.75 -15.76 1.32
C THR A 58 10.18 -14.94 0.11
N THR A 59 10.87 -15.57 -0.86
CA THR A 59 11.31 -14.91 -2.09
C THR A 59 10.13 -14.40 -2.93
N VAL A 60 9.10 -15.23 -3.13
CA VAL A 60 7.88 -14.86 -3.86
C VAL A 60 7.17 -13.71 -3.17
N GLY A 61 7.10 -13.71 -1.84
CA GLY A 61 6.58 -12.59 -1.05
C GLY A 61 7.29 -11.29 -1.40
N PHE A 62 8.62 -11.24 -1.35
CA PHE A 62 9.37 -10.05 -1.74
C PHE A 62 9.15 -9.65 -3.19
N LEU A 63 9.16 -10.60 -4.12
CA LEU A 63 8.98 -10.33 -5.55
C LEU A 63 7.60 -9.74 -5.89
N ILE A 64 6.54 -10.25 -5.26
CA ILE A 64 5.17 -9.72 -5.43
C ILE A 64 5.11 -8.26 -4.99
N HIS A 65 5.63 -7.95 -3.80
CA HIS A 65 5.58 -6.59 -3.27
C HIS A 65 6.50 -5.64 -4.07
N ALA A 66 7.67 -6.11 -4.49
CA ALA A 66 8.55 -5.37 -5.38
C ALA A 66 7.87 -5.07 -6.73
N GLY A 67 7.14 -6.04 -7.30
CA GLY A 67 6.35 -5.86 -8.52
C GLY A 67 5.24 -4.83 -8.37
N LEU A 68 4.52 -4.85 -7.24
CA LEU A 68 3.49 -3.85 -6.93
C LEU A 68 4.05 -2.44 -6.78
N MET A 69 5.30 -2.29 -6.33
CA MET A 69 5.99 -1.00 -6.33
C MET A 69 6.49 -0.63 -7.72
N ALA A 70 7.06 -1.58 -8.46
CA ALA A 70 7.66 -1.35 -9.76
C ALA A 70 6.65 -0.90 -10.82
N MET A 71 5.43 -1.45 -10.80
CA MET A 71 4.36 -1.11 -11.74
C MET A 71 4.07 0.41 -11.82
N PRO A 72 3.63 1.08 -10.72
CA PRO A 72 3.36 2.51 -10.78
C PRO A 72 4.63 3.36 -10.96
N ILE A 73 5.80 2.91 -10.50
CA ILE A 73 7.09 3.58 -10.77
C ILE A 73 7.41 3.56 -12.27
N GLY A 74 7.20 2.42 -12.94
CA GLY A 74 7.41 2.28 -14.37
C GLY A 74 6.51 3.21 -15.17
N GLU A 75 5.24 3.33 -14.78
CA GLU A 75 4.29 4.26 -15.41
C GLU A 75 4.68 5.73 -15.18
N MET A 76 5.22 6.07 -14.01
CA MET A 76 5.81 7.38 -13.77
C MET A 76 7.00 7.68 -14.68
N ALA A 77 7.89 6.70 -14.89
CA ALA A 77 9.00 6.84 -15.81
C ALA A 77 8.54 7.06 -17.26
N ARG A 78 7.34 6.58 -17.62
CA ARG A 78 6.68 6.80 -18.92
C ARG A 78 5.92 8.13 -19.01
N GLY A 79 5.89 8.90 -17.92
CA GLY A 79 5.30 10.24 -17.86
C GLY A 79 3.91 10.31 -17.23
N HIS A 80 3.33 9.19 -16.77
CA HIS A 80 2.07 9.24 -16.01
C HIS A 80 2.30 9.85 -14.62
N LYS A 81 1.43 10.77 -14.23
CA LYS A 81 1.62 11.56 -13.00
C LYS A 81 0.61 11.19 -11.92
N PRO A 82 1.06 10.71 -10.75
CA PRO A 82 0.16 10.56 -9.61
C PRO A 82 -0.42 11.91 -9.20
N SER A 83 -1.66 11.92 -8.75
CA SER A 83 -2.36 13.16 -8.41
C SER A 83 -3.09 13.06 -7.08
N VAL A 84 -2.81 14.00 -6.19
CA VAL A 84 -3.41 14.08 -4.84
C VAL A 84 -4.92 14.31 -4.87
N LYS A 85 -5.48 14.75 -6.02
CA LYS A 85 -6.94 14.91 -6.20
C LYS A 85 -7.71 13.61 -6.00
N TRP A 86 -7.04 12.46 -6.14
CA TRP A 86 -7.65 11.14 -5.94
C TRP A 86 -7.76 10.73 -4.47
N TRP A 87 -7.06 11.42 -3.55
CA TRP A 87 -7.03 11.07 -2.13
C TRP A 87 -8.42 10.89 -1.52
N PRO A 88 -9.41 11.79 -1.70
CA PRO A 88 -10.73 11.58 -1.10
C PRO A 88 -11.42 10.31 -1.61
N LYS A 89 -11.34 10.04 -2.92
CA LYS A 89 -11.94 8.84 -3.53
C LYS A 89 -11.25 7.56 -3.05
N LEU A 90 -9.93 7.57 -2.95
CA LEU A 90 -9.16 6.42 -2.49
C LEU A 90 -9.30 6.20 -0.97
N ALA A 91 -9.47 7.27 -0.19
CA ALA A 91 -9.78 7.18 1.24
C ALA A 91 -11.17 6.58 1.45
N ALA A 92 -12.17 7.02 0.67
CA ALA A 92 -13.49 6.42 0.68
C ALA A 92 -13.46 4.93 0.28
N PHE A 93 -12.70 4.59 -0.78
CA PHE A 93 -12.48 3.20 -1.19
C PHE A 93 -11.88 2.35 -0.06
N LEU A 94 -10.82 2.85 0.59
CA LEU A 94 -10.17 2.16 1.72
C LEU A 94 -11.10 2.02 2.93
N ALA A 95 -11.91 3.04 3.24
CA ALA A 95 -12.88 2.98 4.32
C ALA A 95 -13.98 1.94 4.05
N ILE A 96 -14.50 1.91 2.82
CA ILE A 96 -15.51 0.92 2.40
C ILE A 96 -14.93 -0.49 2.43
N LEU A 97 -13.75 -0.70 1.82
CA LEU A 97 -13.06 -1.98 1.81
C LEU A 97 -12.73 -2.43 3.24
N GLY A 98 -12.19 -1.53 4.06
CA GLY A 98 -11.87 -1.79 5.47
C GLY A 98 -13.10 -2.18 6.27
N GLY A 99 -14.22 -1.46 6.12
CA GLY A 99 -15.48 -1.79 6.77
C GLY A 99 -16.05 -3.15 6.34
N ALA A 100 -15.98 -3.47 5.05
CA ALA A 100 -16.41 -4.76 4.52
C ALA A 100 -15.55 -5.91 5.06
N ILE A 101 -14.21 -5.76 5.02
CA ILE A 101 -13.27 -6.76 5.53
C ILE A 101 -13.38 -6.90 7.05
N PHE A 102 -13.60 -5.81 7.79
CA PHE A 102 -13.84 -5.85 9.23
C PHE A 102 -15.10 -6.65 9.59
N SER A 103 -16.18 -6.46 8.82
CA SER A 103 -17.42 -7.22 8.99
C SER A 103 -17.21 -8.71 8.69
N LEU A 104 -16.47 -9.00 7.61
CA LEU A 104 -16.10 -10.36 7.23
C LEU A 104 -15.22 -11.04 8.30
N ASN A 105 -14.25 -10.31 8.85
CA ASN A 105 -13.39 -10.79 9.94
C ASN A 105 -14.20 -11.21 11.16
N LYS A 106 -15.22 -10.43 11.54
CA LYS A 106 -16.14 -10.79 12.63
C LYS A 106 -16.97 -12.03 12.31
N ALA A 107 -17.51 -12.12 11.08
CA ALA A 107 -18.34 -13.24 10.67
C ALA A 107 -17.57 -14.57 10.58
N LEU A 108 -16.29 -14.51 10.16
CA LEU A 108 -15.44 -15.67 9.92
C LEU A 108 -14.44 -15.96 11.05
N ASN A 109 -14.44 -15.15 12.12
CA ASN A 109 -13.43 -15.18 13.18
C ASN A 109 -11.99 -15.17 12.61
N ALA A 110 -11.73 -14.20 11.72
CA ALA A 110 -10.49 -14.06 10.96
C ALA A 110 -9.82 -12.70 11.22
N ASN A 111 -8.60 -12.52 10.70
CA ASN A 111 -7.82 -11.29 10.84
C ASN A 111 -7.20 -10.81 9.51
N PHE A 112 -8.03 -10.68 8.47
CA PHE A 112 -7.60 -10.13 7.20
C PHE A 112 -7.19 -8.66 7.35
N MET A 113 -6.15 -8.26 6.61
CA MET A 113 -5.57 -6.92 6.62
C MET A 113 -5.17 -6.41 8.02
N TYR A 114 -5.00 -7.32 9.00
CA TYR A 114 -4.65 -7.00 10.38
C TYR A 114 -5.62 -6.03 11.07
N LEU A 115 -6.90 -6.05 10.69
CA LEU A 115 -7.91 -5.15 11.25
C LEU A 115 -8.36 -5.54 12.66
N MET A 116 -8.27 -6.83 13.03
CA MET A 116 -8.69 -7.30 14.35
C MET A 116 -7.54 -7.31 15.33
N GLU A 117 -6.38 -7.81 14.91
CA GLU A 117 -5.16 -7.88 15.73
C GLU A 117 -3.95 -7.43 14.90
N PRO A 118 -2.95 -6.79 15.52
CA PRO A 118 -1.74 -6.39 14.83
C PRO A 118 -0.93 -7.61 14.38
N SER A 119 -0.18 -7.44 13.29
CA SER A 119 0.82 -8.45 12.91
C SER A 119 1.95 -8.45 13.94
N LYS A 120 2.22 -9.60 14.56
CA LYS A 120 3.33 -9.78 15.52
C LYS A 120 4.68 -9.45 14.89
N GLY A 121 5.55 -8.82 15.67
CA GLY A 121 6.88 -8.36 15.25
C GLY A 121 6.86 -7.22 14.23
N SER A 122 5.69 -6.63 13.96
CA SER A 122 5.55 -5.57 12.96
C SER A 122 5.40 -4.19 13.59
N ILE A 123 5.54 -3.15 12.78
CA ILE A 123 5.25 -1.77 13.20
C ILE A 123 3.80 -1.59 13.68
N LEU A 124 2.87 -2.47 13.26
CA LEU A 124 1.49 -2.46 13.71
C LEU A 124 1.35 -2.91 15.17
N GLU A 125 2.27 -3.74 15.68
CA GLU A 125 2.29 -4.14 17.09
C GLU A 125 2.67 -2.95 17.97
N VAL A 126 3.73 -2.22 17.60
CA VAL A 126 4.11 -0.96 18.27
C VAL A 126 2.98 0.07 18.23
N LEU A 127 2.25 0.15 17.10
CA LEU A 127 1.09 1.02 16.98
C LEU A 127 -0.02 0.59 17.95
N ALA A 128 -0.36 -0.70 17.99
CA ALA A 128 -1.42 -1.23 18.84
C ALA A 128 -1.11 -1.02 20.33
N GLU A 129 0.13 -1.25 20.75
CA GLU A 129 0.59 -1.00 22.12
C GLU A 129 0.41 0.47 22.53
N LYS A 130 0.77 1.41 21.63
CA LYS A 130 0.61 2.84 21.88
C LYS A 130 -0.84 3.32 21.81
N ALA A 131 -1.67 2.68 21.00
CA ALA A 131 -3.05 3.09 20.78
C ALA A 131 -3.94 2.87 22.01
N GLY A 132 -3.67 1.84 22.81
CA GLY A 132 -4.37 1.55 24.07
C GLY A 132 -5.84 1.10 23.92
N SER A 133 -6.42 1.17 22.73
CA SER A 133 -7.75 0.63 22.40
C SER A 133 -7.81 0.20 20.94
N HIS A 134 -8.72 -0.72 20.62
CA HIS A 134 -8.88 -1.22 19.25
C HIS A 134 -9.32 -0.12 18.28
N PHE A 135 -10.21 0.79 18.71
CA PHE A 135 -10.63 1.93 17.90
C PHE A 135 -9.43 2.84 17.56
N ASN A 136 -8.61 3.18 18.56
CA ASN A 136 -7.41 4.00 18.35
C ASN A 136 -6.39 3.31 17.44
N TYR A 137 -6.31 1.97 17.48
CA TYR A 137 -5.47 1.20 16.57
C TYR A 137 -5.94 1.34 15.12
N LEU A 138 -7.25 1.23 14.85
CA LEU A 138 -7.82 1.45 13.51
C LEU A 138 -7.57 2.89 13.02
N VAL A 139 -7.75 3.89 13.89
CA VAL A 139 -7.42 5.30 13.59
C VAL A 139 -5.93 5.45 13.28
N GLY A 140 -5.08 4.80 14.07
CA GLY A 140 -3.63 4.76 13.89
C GLY A 140 -3.21 4.17 12.54
N MET A 141 -3.87 3.11 12.08
CA MET A 141 -3.62 2.56 10.74
C MET A 141 -4.01 3.56 9.64
N GLY A 142 -5.14 4.25 9.79
CA GLY A 142 -5.52 5.35 8.90
C GLY A 142 -4.49 6.47 8.89
N ALA A 143 -3.92 6.81 10.05
CA ALA A 143 -2.84 7.79 10.16
C ALA A 143 -1.56 7.33 9.44
N ILE A 144 -1.18 6.05 9.54
CA ILE A 144 -0.04 5.49 8.78
C ILE A 144 -0.27 5.64 7.28
N VAL A 145 -1.46 5.32 6.77
CA VAL A 145 -1.80 5.49 5.35
C VAL A 145 -1.64 6.97 4.94
N LEU A 146 -2.18 7.90 5.72
CA LEU A 146 -2.08 9.32 5.45
C LEU A 146 -0.62 9.82 5.49
N ILE A 147 0.17 9.37 6.46
CA ILE A 147 1.60 9.69 6.54
C ILE A 147 2.34 9.20 5.29
N MET A 148 2.07 7.97 4.85
CA MET A 148 2.66 7.42 3.63
C MET A 148 2.26 8.22 2.38
N TRP A 149 1.00 8.67 2.30
CA TRP A 149 0.55 9.55 1.24
C TRP A 149 1.28 10.90 1.26
N CYS A 150 1.42 11.51 2.43
CA CYS A 150 2.19 12.74 2.57
C CYS A 150 3.65 12.55 2.14
N ILE A 151 4.32 11.47 2.57
CA ILE A 151 5.70 11.16 2.18
C ILE A 151 5.81 11.03 0.66
N LEU A 152 4.94 10.24 0.03
CA LEU A 152 4.95 10.08 -1.43
C LEU A 152 4.67 11.41 -2.15
N ALA A 153 3.72 12.21 -1.67
CA ALA A 153 3.45 13.53 -2.23
C ALA A 153 4.65 14.48 -2.11
N SER A 154 5.36 14.47 -0.98
CA SER A 154 6.58 15.27 -0.79
C SER A 154 7.72 14.83 -1.71
N ILE A 155 7.88 13.51 -1.94
CA ILE A 155 8.83 12.97 -2.90
C ILE A 155 8.48 13.45 -4.32
N LEU A 156 7.21 13.30 -4.73
CA LEU A 156 6.74 13.75 -6.04
C LEU A 156 6.96 15.25 -6.25
N TYR A 157 6.65 16.06 -5.24
CA TYR A 157 6.88 17.50 -5.29
C TYR A 157 8.37 17.82 -5.51
N THR A 158 9.25 17.21 -4.72
CA THR A 158 10.71 17.40 -4.86
C THR A 158 11.20 16.98 -6.25
N VAL A 159 10.74 15.83 -6.76
CA VAL A 159 11.11 15.35 -8.10
C VAL A 159 10.66 16.34 -9.19
N ASN A 160 9.42 16.85 -9.10
CA ASN A 160 8.91 17.82 -10.08
C ASN A 160 9.73 19.12 -10.07
N VAL A 161 10.02 19.68 -8.90
CA VAL A 161 10.84 20.90 -8.76
C VAL A 161 12.25 20.71 -9.34
N VAL A 162 12.88 19.56 -9.08
CA VAL A 162 14.21 19.24 -9.64
C VAL A 162 14.14 19.11 -11.17
N GLN A 163 13.11 18.45 -11.70
CA GLN A 163 12.94 18.30 -13.14
C GLN A 163 12.69 19.63 -13.86
N GLU A 164 11.92 20.53 -13.26
CA GLU A 164 11.66 21.87 -13.79
C GLU A 164 12.97 22.68 -13.87
N ARG A 165 13.76 22.69 -12.80
CA ARG A 165 15.07 23.38 -12.77
C ARG A 165 16.05 22.83 -13.81
N ILE A 166 16.10 21.51 -14.01
CA ILE A 166 16.96 20.89 -15.03
C ILE A 166 16.53 21.30 -16.45
N ARG A 167 15.22 21.46 -16.69
CA ARG A 167 14.72 21.91 -18.00
C ARG A 167 15.07 23.36 -18.28
N GLU A 168 14.95 24.24 -17.29
CA GLU A 168 15.34 25.65 -17.41
C GLU A 168 16.82 25.79 -17.81
N HIS A 169 17.72 25.04 -17.17
CA HIS A 169 19.15 25.02 -17.51
C HIS A 169 19.50 24.42 -18.87
N ARG A 170 18.63 23.59 -19.46
CA ARG A 170 18.84 23.02 -20.80
C ARG A 170 18.42 23.97 -21.92
N HIS A 171 17.59 24.97 -21.60
CA HIS A 171 17.06 25.94 -22.54
C HIS A 171 17.72 27.34 -22.43
N SER A 172 18.63 27.53 -21.47
CA SER A 172 19.53 28.69 -21.34
C SER A 172 20.87 28.45 -22.03
#